data_AF-A0A940VA83-F1
#
_entry.id   AF-A0A940VA83-F1
#
_cell.length_a   1.000
_cell.length_b   1.000
_cell.length_c   1.000
_cell.angle_alpha   90.00
_cell.angle_beta   90.00
_cell.angle_gamma   90.00
#
_symmetry.space_group_name_H-M   'P 1'
#
loop_
_entity.id
_entity.type
_entity.pdbx_description
1 polymer ?
#
loop_
_entity_poly.entity_id
_entity_poly.type
_entity_poly.pdbx_seq_one_letter_code
_entity_poly.pdbx_strand_id
1 'polypeptide(L)'
;MISEMEHNSKLAEVRSYLMEKVTLQPELGIILGSGLGAFADLVEDKVTISYKDIPHFPVSTVEGHAGQLVFGKVEGRPIVVMQGRFHY
;
A
#
# COMPACT_ATOMS: atom_id res chain seq x y z
N MET A 1 -12.40 -15.56 14.19
CA MET A 1 -11.55 -15.87 13.01
C MET A 1 -12.46 -16.00 11.81
N ILE A 2 -12.11 -15.36 10.70
CA ILE A 2 -12.83 -15.57 9.43
C ILE A 2 -12.43 -16.91 8.82
N SER A 3 -13.29 -17.46 7.96
CA SER A 3 -12.95 -18.68 7.22
C SER A 3 -11.83 -18.42 6.21
N GLU A 4 -11.07 -19.46 5.85
CA GLU A 4 -10.04 -19.37 4.80
C GLU A 4 -10.63 -18.90 3.46
N MET A 5 -11.83 -19.38 3.12
CA MET A 5 -12.55 -18.96 1.93
C MET A 5 -12.88 -17.46 1.93
N GLU A 6 -13.36 -16.93 3.06
CA GLU A 6 -13.65 -15.50 3.21
C GLU A 6 -12.37 -14.66 3.14
N HIS A 7 -11.27 -15.12 3.75
CA HIS A 7 -9.98 -14.44 3.66
C HIS A 7 -9.48 -14.34 2.21
N ASN A 8 -9.55 -15.43 1.46
CA ASN A 8 -9.12 -15.48 0.07
C ASN A 8 -9.99 -14.60 -0.84
N SER A 9 -11.29 -14.51 -0.58
CA SER A 9 -12.19 -13.59 -1.30
C SER A 9 -11.78 -12.13 -1.10
N LYS A 10 -11.51 -11.71 0.16
CA LYS A 10 -11.07 -10.34 0.46
C LYS A 10 -9.73 -10.01 -0.20
N LEU A 11 -8.77 -10.94 -0.19
CA LEU A 11 -7.49 -10.77 -0.88
C LEU A 11 -7.67 -10.62 -2.40
N ALA A 12 -8.57 -11.40 -3.01
CA ALA A 12 -8.85 -11.30 -4.43
C ALA A 12 -9.45 -9.94 -4.80
N GLU A 13 -10.38 -9.41 -4.00
CA GLU A 13 -10.98 -8.08 -4.21
C GLU A 13 -9.94 -6.96 -4.10
N VAL A 14 -9.07 -7.00 -3.08
CA VAL A 14 -7.94 -6.07 -2.93
C VAL A 14 -7.03 -6.13 -4.16
N ARG A 15 -6.65 -7.34 -4.58
CA ARG A 15 -5.75 -7.54 -5.72
C ARG A 15 -6.34 -6.97 -7.01
N SER A 16 -7.60 -7.30 -7.31
CA SER A 16 -8.27 -6.80 -8.52
C SER A 16 -8.33 -5.28 -8.53
N TYR A 17 -8.73 -4.67 -7.41
CA TYR A 17 -8.77 -3.22 -7.27
C TYR A 17 -7.40 -2.56 -7.53
N LEU A 18 -6.31 -3.11 -6.98
CA LEU A 18 -4.96 -2.57 -7.19
C LEU A 18 -4.48 -2.76 -8.63
N MET A 19 -4.75 -3.92 -9.25
CA MET A 19 -4.35 -4.21 -10.63
C MET A 19 -5.06 -3.32 -11.66
N GLU A 20 -6.26 -2.81 -11.37
CA GLU A 20 -6.95 -1.83 -12.22
C GLU A 20 -6.31 -0.42 -12.17
N LYS A 21 -5.59 -0.11 -11.08
CA LYS A 21 -5.01 1.22 -10.85
C LYS A 21 -3.52 1.29 -11.13
N VAL A 22 -2.83 0.15 -11.09
CA VAL A 22 -1.38 0.08 -11.19
C VAL A 22 -0.98 -0.94 -12.24
N THR A 23 -0.25 -0.49 -13.25
CA THR A 23 0.35 -1.35 -14.28
C THR A 23 1.75 -1.83 -13.91
N LEU A 24 2.42 -1.10 -13.02
CA LEU A 24 3.73 -1.46 -12.48
C LEU A 24 3.65 -2.73 -11.64
N GLN A 25 4.54 -3.69 -11.89
CA GLN A 25 4.70 -4.86 -11.03
C GLN A 25 5.88 -4.62 -10.06
N PRO A 26 5.61 -4.36 -8.77
CA PRO A 26 6.67 -4.13 -7.80
C PRO A 26 7.42 -5.42 -7.48
N GLU A 27 8.75 -5.33 -7.37
CA GLU A 27 9.63 -6.42 -6.93
C GLU A 27 9.95 -6.35 -5.44
N LEU A 28 9.78 -5.18 -4.84
CA LEU A 28 10.08 -4.91 -3.44
C LEU A 28 8.92 -4.17 -2.78
N GLY A 29 8.49 -4.67 -1.62
CA GLY A 29 7.56 -4.01 -0.71
C GLY A 29 8.29 -3.39 0.48
N ILE A 30 7.99 -2.14 0.81
CA ILE A 30 8.59 -1.40 1.93
C ILE A 30 7.47 -0.91 2.86
N ILE A 31 7.61 -1.12 4.17
CA ILE A 31 6.67 -0.60 5.17
C ILE A 31 7.33 0.50 5.97
N LEU A 32 6.78 1.71 5.92
CA LEU A 32 7.39 2.87 6.57
C LEU A 32 6.93 3.01 8.03
N GLY A 33 7.95 3.13 8.88
CA GLY A 33 7.85 3.44 10.29
C GLY A 33 7.35 4.86 10.57
N SER A 34 7.14 5.16 11.86
CA SER A 34 6.84 6.52 12.31
C SER A 34 8.06 7.41 12.03
N GLY A 35 7.85 8.61 11.48
CA GLY A 35 8.94 9.52 11.07
C GLY A 35 9.65 9.16 9.76
N LEU A 36 9.35 8.02 9.13
CA LEU A 36 9.99 7.58 7.88
C LEU A 36 9.15 7.92 6.63
N GLY A 37 8.04 8.63 6.79
CA GLY A 37 7.10 8.92 5.71
C GLY A 37 7.74 9.63 4.51
N ALA A 38 8.74 10.47 4.72
CA ALA A 38 9.43 11.23 3.67
C ALA A 38 10.13 10.34 2.63
N PHE A 39 10.40 9.06 2.93
CA PHE A 39 10.93 8.14 1.93
C PHE A 39 10.01 8.00 0.71
N ALA A 40 8.69 8.07 0.89
CA ALA A 40 7.75 7.97 -0.22
C ALA A 40 7.85 9.14 -1.22
N ASP A 41 8.47 10.26 -0.83
CA ASP A 41 8.70 11.41 -1.71
C ASP A 41 9.86 11.16 -2.70
N LEU A 42 10.72 10.18 -2.42
CA LEU A 42 11.80 9.73 -3.31
C LEU A 42 11.30 8.80 -4.44
N VAL A 43 10.03 8.38 -4.39
CA VAL A 43 9.47 7.46 -5.38
C VAL A 43 9.15 8.21 -6.67
N GLU A 44 9.79 7.78 -7.75
CA GLU A 44 9.60 8.28 -9.11
C GLU A 44 8.40 7.61 -9.79
N ASP A 45 7.80 8.28 -10.78
CA ASP A 45 6.64 7.80 -11.55
C ASP A 45 5.47 7.29 -10.67
N LYS A 46 5.22 7.99 -9.55
CA LYS A 46 4.41 7.43 -8.48
C LYS A 46 2.91 7.36 -8.79
N VAL A 47 2.31 6.20 -8.51
CA VAL A 47 0.86 6.01 -8.36
C VAL A 47 0.55 5.85 -6.89
N THR A 48 -0.26 6.74 -6.34
CA THR A 48 -0.62 6.76 -4.91
C THR A 48 -2.06 6.33 -4.73
N ILE A 49 -2.30 5.37 -3.83
CA ILE A 49 -3.62 4.83 -3.51
C ILE A 49 -3.82 4.89 -2.00
N SER A 50 -4.82 5.67 -1.56
CA SER A 50 -5.15 5.79 -0.14
C SER A 50 -5.74 4.49 0.39
N TYR A 51 -5.38 4.07 1.61
CA TYR A 51 -5.89 2.85 2.25
C TYR A 51 -7.41 2.84 2.35
N LYS A 52 -8.02 4.01 2.60
CA LYS A 52 -9.47 4.16 2.69
C LYS A 52 -10.22 3.78 1.39
N ASP A 53 -9.54 3.82 0.25
CA ASP A 53 -10.14 3.53 -1.05
C ASP A 53 -9.95 2.05 -1.43
N ILE A 54 -9.05 1.34 -0.74
CA ILE A 54 -8.77 -0.07 -0.97
C ILE A 54 -9.80 -0.91 -0.19
N PRO A 55 -10.56 -1.80 -0.84
CA PRO A 55 -11.51 -2.67 -0.16
C PRO A 55 -10.85 -3.46 0.98
N HIS A 56 -11.53 -3.62 2.12
CA HIS A 56 -11.06 -4.41 3.28
C HIS A 56 -9.76 -3.94 3.94
N PHE A 57 -9.14 -2.87 3.44
CA PHE A 57 -7.87 -2.39 3.96
C PHE A 57 -8.11 -1.61 5.27
N PRO A 58 -7.25 -1.78 6.29
CA PRO A 58 -7.39 -1.04 7.52
C PRO A 58 -7.15 0.45 7.27
N VAL A 59 -7.87 1.31 7.99
CA VAL A 59 -7.63 2.76 7.96
C VAL A 59 -6.81 3.13 9.19
N SER A 60 -5.62 3.71 8.97
CA SER A 60 -4.83 4.24 10.08
C SER A 60 -5.49 5.52 10.60
N THR A 61 -5.80 5.56 11.89
CA THR A 61 -6.37 6.73 12.58
C THR A 61 -5.32 7.57 13.29
N VAL A 62 -4.02 7.21 13.18
CA VAL A 62 -2.92 7.85 13.89
C VAL A 62 -2.37 9.02 13.08
N GLU A 63 -2.23 10.18 13.74
CA GLU A 63 -1.60 11.39 13.19
C GLU A 63 -0.18 11.10 12.66
N GLY A 64 0.14 11.57 11.46
CA GLY A 64 1.45 11.38 10.82
C GLY A 64 1.60 10.11 9.95
N HIS A 65 0.60 9.24 9.89
CA HIS A 65 0.52 8.18 8.88
C HIS A 65 -0.34 8.63 7.70
N ALA A 66 0.27 8.93 6.55
CA ALA A 66 -0.46 9.33 5.35
C ALA A 66 -1.49 8.27 4.91
N GLY A 67 -1.22 7.00 5.21
CA GLY A 67 -2.20 5.93 5.05
C GLY A 67 -2.42 5.60 3.58
N GLN A 68 -1.34 5.37 2.84
CA GLN A 68 -1.38 5.14 1.40
C GLN A 68 -0.34 4.12 0.93
N LEU A 69 -0.67 3.43 -0.16
CA LEU A 69 0.27 2.67 -0.98
C LEU A 69 0.83 3.60 -2.05
N VAL A 70 2.15 3.64 -2.17
CA VAL A 70 2.87 4.40 -3.21
C VAL A 70 3.63 3.42 -4.08
N PHE A 71 3.16 3.24 -5.29
CA PHE A 71 3.81 2.42 -6.31
C PHE A 71 4.67 3.32 -7.17
N GLY A 72 5.85 2.86 -7.59
CA GLY A 72 6.73 3.62 -8.47
C GLY A 72 8.12 3.02 -8.51
N LYS A 73 9.13 3.86 -8.72
CA LYS A 73 10.52 3.40 -8.81
C LYS A 73 11.44 4.14 -7.85
N VAL A 74 12.47 3.45 -7.38
CA VAL A 74 13.63 4.05 -6.71
C VAL A 74 14.86 3.45 -7.36
N GLU A 75 15.76 4.29 -7.87
CA GLU A 75 16.95 3.88 -8.63
C GLU A 75 16.59 2.90 -9.77
N GLY A 76 15.49 3.16 -10.48
CA GLY A 76 14.99 2.32 -11.57
C GLY A 76 14.31 1.01 -11.15
N ARG A 77 14.37 0.63 -9.86
CA ARG A 77 13.76 -0.62 -9.37
C ARG A 77 12.27 -0.41 -9.05
N PRO A 78 11.36 -1.28 -9.54
CA PRO A 78 9.93 -1.15 -9.28
C PRO A 78 9.61 -1.55 -7.84
N ILE A 79 8.98 -0.65 -7.09
CA ILE A 79 8.65 -0.83 -5.67
C ILE A 79 7.21 -0.48 -5.35
N VAL A 80 6.74 -0.99 -4.21
CA VAL A 80 5.55 -0.50 -3.52
C VAL A 80 5.90 -0.14 -2.08
N VAL A 81 5.44 1.01 -1.64
CA VAL A 81 5.70 1.56 -0.31
C VAL A 81 4.38 1.73 0.44
N MET A 82 4.28 1.13 1.62
CA MET A 82 3.24 1.47 2.59
C MET A 82 3.71 2.70 3.38
N GLN A 83 3.20 3.88 3.03
CA GLN A 83 3.49 5.14 3.74
C GLN A 83 2.66 5.24 5.02
N GLY A 84 3.07 4.40 5.97
CA GLY A 84 2.45 4.19 7.26
C GLY A 84 2.05 2.75 7.49
N ARG A 85 1.75 2.41 8.75
CA ARG A 85 1.39 1.04 9.16
C ARG A 85 0.31 1.07 10.23
N PHE A 86 -0.33 -0.07 10.41
CA PHE A 86 -1.40 -0.25 11.39
C PHE A 86 -0.81 -0.67 12.74
N HIS A 87 -1.42 -0.17 13.80
CA HIS A 87 -1.13 -0.56 15.18
C HIS A 87 -2.45 -1.05 15.77
N TYR A 88 -2.41 -2.14 16.54
CA TYR A 88 -3.56 -2.78 17.19
C TYR A 88 -3.26 -2.99 18.66
#